data_AF-A0A350QWC8-F1
#
_entry.id   AF-A0A350QWC8-F1
#
_cell.length_a   1.000
_cell.length_b   1.000
_cell.length_c   1.000
_cell.angle_alpha   90.00
_cell.angle_beta   90.00
_cell.angle_gamma   90.00
#
_symmetry.space_group_name_H-M   'P 1'
#
loop_
_entity.id
_entity.type
_entity.pdbx_description
1 polymer ?
#
loop_
_entity_poly.entity_id
_entity_poly.type
_entity_poly.pdbx_seq_one_letter_code
_entity_poly.pdbx_strand_id
1 'polypeptide(L)'
;GVGILFASHLFGQKATAGKIKDSPYECGLAADTKGETRYSVKFYVTAMLFILFDIDVVFLIPWVLTHRDLMACGINILWPMLFFTFVLVAGLVYELKSGALEWEK
;
A
#
# COMPACT_ATOMS: atom_id res chain seq x y z
N GLY A 1 -0.59 -13.07 -19.26
CA GLY A 1 -1.11 -11.71 -19.56
C GLY A 1 -1.06 -11.39 -21.04
N VAL A 2 0.15 -11.27 -21.60
CA VAL A 2 0.36 -10.82 -23.00
C VAL A 2 -0.38 -11.65 -24.04
N GLY A 3 -0.40 -12.98 -23.91
CA GLY A 3 -1.11 -13.86 -24.85
C GLY A 3 -2.63 -13.62 -24.92
N ILE A 4 -3.25 -13.24 -23.81
CA ILE A 4 -4.69 -12.93 -23.75
C ILE A 4 -4.97 -11.58 -24.41
N LEU A 5 -4.10 -10.58 -24.19
CA LEU A 5 -4.19 -9.30 -24.88
C LEU A 5 -4.01 -9.46 -26.40
N PHE A 6 -3.10 -10.33 -26.82
CA PHE A 6 -2.84 -10.59 -28.23
C PHE A 6 -4.01 -11.33 -28.91
N ALA A 7 -4.54 -12.36 -28.27
CA ALA A 7 -5.72 -13.08 -28.75
C ALA A 7 -6.95 -12.16 -28.81
N SER A 8 -7.15 -11.32 -27.80
CA SER A 8 -8.24 -10.33 -27.77
C SER A 8 -8.09 -9.26 -28.87
N HIS A 9 -6.86 -8.82 -29.17
CA HIS A 9 -6.63 -7.87 -30.26
C HIS A 9 -6.94 -8.47 -31.64
N LEU A 10 -6.66 -9.77 -31.83
CA LEU A 10 -6.82 -10.46 -33.11
C LEU A 10 -8.26 -10.91 -33.36
N PHE A 11 -8.93 -11.44 -32.33
CA PHE A 11 -10.27 -12.04 -32.43
C PHE A 11 -11.39 -11.16 -31.87
N GLY A 12 -11.08 -10.05 -31.18
CA GLY A 12 -12.07 -9.16 -30.58
C GLY A 12 -12.80 -8.30 -31.62
N GLN A 13 -14.12 -8.21 -31.52
CA GLN A 13 -14.93 -7.30 -32.34
C GLN A 13 -14.54 -5.85 -32.01
N LYS A 14 -13.91 -5.16 -32.97
CA LYS A 14 -13.62 -3.73 -32.86
C LYS A 14 -14.92 -2.95 -33.05
N ALA A 15 -15.43 -2.35 -31.98
CA ALA A 15 -16.54 -1.41 -32.07
C ALA A 15 -16.11 -0.18 -32.88
N THR A 16 -16.98 0.35 -33.74
CA THR A 16 -16.72 1.60 -34.46
C THR A 16 -16.49 2.72 -33.46
N ALA A 17 -15.27 3.27 -33.46
CA ALA A 17 -14.89 4.40 -32.62
C ALA A 17 -15.80 5.59 -32.93
N GLY A 18 -16.28 6.25 -31.89
CA GLY A 18 -17.23 7.34 -32.01
C GLY A 18 -17.10 8.24 -30.79
N LYS A 19 -17.17 9.56 -31.00
CA LYS A 19 -16.92 10.57 -29.96
C LYS A 19 -17.67 10.34 -28.65
N ILE A 20 -18.87 9.76 -28.70
CA ILE A 20 -19.68 9.44 -27.52
C ILE A 20 -19.21 8.13 -26.86
N LYS A 21 -18.88 7.09 -27.63
CA LYS A 21 -18.37 5.81 -27.11
C LYS A 21 -17.01 5.94 -26.44
N ASP A 22 -16.20 6.88 -26.93
CA ASP A 22 -14.87 7.18 -26.39
C ASP A 22 -14.92 8.24 -25.28
N SER A 23 -16.11 8.71 -24.91
CA SER A 23 -16.29 9.66 -23.80
C SER A 23 -16.41 8.92 -22.45
N PRO A 24 -15.92 9.51 -21.33
CA PRO A 24 -15.97 8.86 -20.02
C PRO A 24 -17.40 8.68 -19.47
N TYR A 25 -18.36 9.50 -19.95
CA TYR A 25 -19.74 9.51 -19.47
C TYR A 25 -20.71 9.61 -20.65
N GLU A 26 -21.73 8.75 -20.67
CA GLU A 26 -22.80 8.77 -21.68
C GLU A 26 -23.94 9.74 -21.33
N CYS A 27 -23.97 10.27 -20.10
CA CYS A 27 -25.06 11.09 -19.57
C CYS A 27 -25.10 12.53 -20.15
N GLY A 28 -24.26 12.87 -21.12
CA GLY A 28 -24.21 14.19 -21.75
C GLY A 28 -23.55 15.29 -20.91
N LEU A 29 -23.06 14.99 -19.71
CA LEU A 29 -22.22 15.89 -18.93
C LEU A 29 -20.77 15.76 -19.37
N ALA A 30 -20.13 16.90 -19.63
CA ALA A 30 -18.68 16.93 -19.81
C ALA A 30 -18.01 16.46 -18.50
N ALA A 31 -16.98 15.62 -18.63
CA ALA A 31 -16.15 15.24 -17.48
C ALA A 31 -15.54 16.53 -16.91
N ASP A 32 -16.04 16.95 -15.75
CA ASP A 32 -15.51 18.11 -15.06
C ASP A 32 -14.10 17.76 -14.57
N THR A 33 -13.10 18.22 -15.31
CA THR A 33 -11.68 18.04 -15.00
C THR A 33 -11.15 19.15 -14.11
N LYS A 34 -12.01 20.11 -13.73
CA LYS A 34 -11.64 21.19 -12.82
C LYS A 34 -12.01 20.82 -11.39
N GLY A 35 -11.04 20.28 -10.66
CA GLY A 35 -11.14 20.26 -9.22
C GLY A 35 -10.03 19.44 -8.60
N GLU A 36 -9.16 20.11 -7.85
CA GLU A 36 -8.45 19.47 -6.74
C GLU A 36 -9.53 18.93 -5.78
N THR A 37 -9.97 17.70 -5.99
CA THR A 37 -10.89 17.04 -5.07
C THR A 37 -10.17 16.90 -3.74
N ARG A 38 -10.76 17.47 -2.68
CA ARG A 38 -10.21 17.38 -1.33
C ARG A 38 -10.32 15.93 -0.87
N TYR A 39 -9.21 15.19 -0.94
CA TYR A 39 -9.11 13.87 -0.36
C TYR A 39 -9.01 13.99 1.16
N SER A 40 -9.57 13.02 1.88
CA SER A 40 -9.42 12.96 3.32
C SER A 40 -7.95 12.66 3.67
N VAL A 41 -7.44 13.32 4.71
CA VAL A 41 -6.06 13.10 5.21
C VAL A 41 -5.85 11.64 5.65
N LYS A 42 -6.93 10.93 5.99
CA LYS A 42 -6.93 9.52 6.40
C LYS A 42 -6.23 8.60 5.38
N PHE A 43 -6.41 8.82 4.07
CA PHE A 43 -5.72 8.05 3.04
C PHE A 43 -4.20 8.17 3.12
N TYR A 44 -3.70 9.38 3.39
CA TYR A 44 -2.27 9.62 3.55
C TYR A 44 -1.73 8.97 4.82
N VAL A 45 -2.45 9.08 5.93
CA VAL A 45 -2.07 8.46 7.22
C VAL A 45 -1.99 6.94 7.08
N THR A 46 -2.97 6.30 6.43
CA THR A 46 -2.93 4.86 6.18
C THR A 46 -1.74 4.46 5.31
N ALA A 47 -1.42 5.22 4.25
CA ALA A 47 -0.27 4.94 3.40
C ALA A 47 1.06 5.12 4.15
N MET A 48 1.20 6.18 4.94
CA MET A 48 2.38 6.44 5.75
C MET A 48 2.60 5.36 6.81
N LEU A 49 1.51 4.89 7.44
CA LEU A 49 1.56 3.77 8.39
C LEU A 49 2.02 2.48 7.71
N PHE A 50 1.53 2.19 6.50
CA PHE A 50 1.97 1.02 5.74
C PHE A 50 3.46 1.09 5.41
N ILE A 51 3.95 2.25 4.97
CA ILE A 51 5.39 2.46 4.67
C ILE A 51 6.23 2.26 5.92
N LEU A 52 5.80 2.82 7.06
CA LEU A 52 6.52 2.72 8.33
C LEU A 52 6.56 1.27 8.82
N PHE A 53 5.43 0.56 8.78
CA PHE A 53 5.40 -0.85 9.16
C PHE A 53 6.26 -1.74 8.23
N ASP A 54 6.25 -1.48 6.92
CA ASP A 54 7.03 -2.25 5.94
C ASP A 54 8.54 -2.05 6.13
N ILE A 55 8.99 -0.80 6.33
CA ILE A 55 10.42 -0.53 6.59
C ILE A 55 10.91 -1.19 7.89
N ASP A 56 10.06 -1.24 8.91
CA ASP A 56 10.39 -1.87 10.18
C ASP A 56 10.50 -3.40 10.08
N VAL A 57 9.67 -4.04 9.25
CA VAL A 57 9.78 -5.47 8.93
C VAL A 57 11.06 -5.75 8.14
N VAL A 58 11.46 -4.86 7.22
CA VAL A 58 12.73 -4.98 6.50
C VAL A 58 13.92 -5.01 7.47
N PHE A 59 13.88 -4.26 8.57
CA PHE A 59 14.93 -4.30 9.59
C PHE A 59 15.01 -5.62 10.37
N LEU A 60 13.92 -6.40 10.43
CA LEU A 60 13.95 -7.73 11.04
C LEU A 60 14.71 -8.77 10.20
N ILE A 61 14.77 -8.59 8.88
CA ILE A 61 15.44 -9.52 7.96
C ILE A 61 16.93 -9.74 8.30
N PRO A 62 17.79 -8.70 8.33
CA PRO A 62 19.20 -8.90 8.64
C PRO A 62 19.40 -9.50 10.02
N TRP A 63 18.57 -9.14 11.00
CA TRP A 63 18.64 -9.74 12.33
C TRP A 63 18.42 -11.24 12.32
N VAL A 64 17.37 -11.74 11.64
CA VAL A 64 17.13 -13.18 11.52
C VAL A 64 18.31 -13.89 10.84
N LEU A 65 18.87 -13.27 9.80
CA LEU A 65 19.97 -13.85 9.03
C LEU A 65 21.28 -13.92 9.84
N THR A 66 21.62 -12.88 10.61
CA THR A 66 22.89 -12.81 11.36
C THR A 66 22.80 -13.33 12.79
N HIS A 67 21.60 -13.72 13.26
CA HIS A 67 21.38 -14.13 14.64
C HIS A 67 22.31 -15.29 15.08
N ARG A 68 22.55 -16.27 14.21
CA ARG A 68 23.40 -17.43 14.53
C ARG A 68 24.86 -17.04 14.73
N ASP A 69 25.38 -16.15 13.88
CA ASP A 69 26.77 -15.70 13.94
C ASP A 69 27.01 -14.82 15.18
N LEU A 70 26.04 -13.97 15.51
CA LEU A 70 26.13 -13.06 16.65
C LEU A 70 25.99 -13.80 17.99
N MET A 71 25.15 -14.85 18.05
CA MET A 71 25.11 -15.81 19.15
C MET A 71 26.45 -16.52 19.35
N ALA A 72 27.11 -16.93 18.26
CA ALA A 72 28.44 -17.58 18.33
C ALA A 72 29.52 -16.62 18.86
N CYS A 73 29.40 -15.32 18.59
CA CYS A 73 30.26 -14.28 19.18
C CYS A 73 29.88 -13.88 20.63
N GLY A 74 28.85 -14.49 21.22
CA GLY A 74 28.40 -14.18 22.58
C GLY A 74 27.64 -12.86 22.73
N ILE A 75 27.20 -12.25 21.62
CA ILE A 75 26.45 -10.98 21.64
C ILE A 75 24.96 -11.29 21.80
N ASN A 76 24.36 -10.84 22.90
CA ASN A 76 22.93 -11.06 23.18
C ASN A 76 22.04 -10.02 22.49
N ILE A 77 21.63 -10.29 21.25
CA ILE A 77 20.81 -9.38 20.43
C ILE A 77 19.30 -9.54 20.69
N LEU A 78 18.90 -10.53 21.50
CA LEU A 78 17.49 -10.76 21.83
C LEU A 78 16.86 -9.57 22.53
N TRP A 79 17.55 -8.94 23.49
CA TRP A 79 17.01 -7.80 24.24
C TRP A 79 16.79 -6.54 23.39
N PRO A 80 17.79 -6.06 22.61
CA PRO A 80 17.58 -4.95 21.69
C PRO A 80 16.44 -5.19 20.70
N MET A 81 16.33 -6.40 20.13
CA MET A 81 15.26 -6.69 19.17
C MET A 81 13.89 -6.88 19.80
N LEU A 82 13.83 -7.39 21.02
CA LEU A 82 12.57 -7.44 21.77
C LEU A 82 12.07 -6.02 22.07
N PHE A 83 12.97 -5.11 22.45
CA PHE A 83 12.63 -3.70 22.66
C PHE A 83 12.19 -3.02 21.36
N PHE A 84 12.94 -3.22 20.26
CA PHE A 84 12.57 -2.71 18.94
C PHE A 84 11.17 -3.17 18.53
N THR A 85 10.91 -4.48 18.61
CA THR A 85 9.60 -5.08 18.29
C THR A 85 8.50 -4.55 19.20
N PHE A 86 8.78 -4.37 20.49
CA PHE A 86 7.82 -3.79 21.45
C PHE A 86 7.41 -2.37 21.05
N VAL A 87 8.36 -1.52 20.64
CA VAL A 87 8.07 -0.16 20.18
C VAL A 87 7.17 -0.17 18.95
N LEU A 88 7.39 -1.09 17.99
CA LEU A 88 6.53 -1.25 16.82
C LEU A 88 5.10 -1.61 17.19
N VAL A 89 4.94 -2.61 18.06
CA VAL A 89 3.63 -3.06 18.52
C VAL A 89 2.92 -1.95 19.30
N ALA A 90 3.63 -1.21 20.14
CA ALA A 90 3.07 -0.08 20.87
C ALA A 90 2.60 1.04 19.94
N GLY A 91 3.37 1.37 18.90
CA GLY A 91 2.99 2.33 17.86
C GLY A 91 1.73 1.89 17.11
N LEU A 92 1.65 0.62 16.72
CA LEU A 92 0.47 0.06 16.06
C LEU A 92 -0.77 0.12 16.96
N VAL A 93 -0.64 -0.22 18.25
CA VAL A 93 -1.74 -0.15 19.22
C VAL A 93 -2.21 1.30 19.43
N TYR A 94 -1.29 2.26 19.44
CA TYR A 94 -1.62 3.68 19.54
C TYR A 94 -2.44 4.14 18.33
N GLU A 95 -1.99 3.83 17.12
CA GLU A 95 -2.68 4.18 15.86
C GLU A 95 -4.06 3.52 15.75
N LEU A 96 -4.19 2.26 16.16
CA LEU A 96 -5.47 1.56 16.23
C LEU A 96 -6.45 2.28 17.17
N LYS A 97 -5.98 2.75 18.33
CA LYS A 97 -6.79 3.53 19.27
C LYS A 97 -7.12 4.94 18.77
N SER A 98 -6.24 5.52 17.96
CA SER A 98 -6.41 6.88 17.45
C SER A 98 -7.46 6.99 16.34
N GLY A 99 -8.06 5.87 15.90
CA GLY A 99 -9.11 5.87 14.89
C GLY A 99 -8.62 6.21 13.48
N ALA A 100 -7.30 6.16 13.24
CA ALA A 100 -6.71 6.43 11.92
C ALA A 100 -7.21 5.46 10.83
N LEU A 101 -7.71 4.30 11.25
CA LEU A 101 -8.28 3.25 10.39
C LEU A 101 -9.81 3.29 10.31
N GLU A 102 -10.47 4.17 11.06
CA GLU A 102 -11.93 4.30 11.03
C GLU A 102 -12.36 5.25 9.90
N TRP A 103 -13.11 4.69 8.96
CA TRP A 103 -13.67 5.41 7.82
C TRP A 103 -15.00 6.02 8.25
N GLU A 104 -15.17 7.33 8.01
CA GLU A 104 -16.51 7.91 8.11
C GLU A 104 -17.37 7.38 6.97
N LYS A 105 -18.65 7.18 7.28
CA LYS A 105 -19.65 6.64 6.37
C LYS A 105 -20.01 7.61 5.28
#